data_AF-A0A7J4U6D8-F1
#
_entry.id   AF-A0A7J4U6D8-F1
#
_cell.length_a   1.000
_cell.length_b   1.000
_cell.length_c   1.000
_cell.angle_alpha   90.00
_cell.angle_beta   90.00
_cell.angle_gamma   90.00
#
_symmetry.space_group_name_H-M   'P 1'
#
loop_
_entity.id
_entity.type
_entity.pdbx_description
1 polymer ?
#
loop_
_entity_poly.entity_id
_entity_poly.type
_entity_poly.pdbx_seq_one_letter_code
_entity_poly.pdbx_strand_id
1 'polypeptide(L)'
;MVQAMVDIGEHEDRILTIVKGKFGFKNKSDAVNFVISRFEAELLEPELRPEFVQKIQKLDKNKKFTSYKTLSDLRKEIEHA
;
A
#
# COMPACT_ATOMS: atom_id res chain seq x y z
N MET A 1 6.35 -5.52 -20.63
CA MET A 1 5.28 -4.52 -20.51
C MET A 1 3.96 -5.21 -20.78
N VAL A 2 2.97 -5.01 -19.93
CA VAL A 2 1.61 -5.53 -20.14
C VAL A 2 0.79 -4.43 -20.82
N GLN A 3 -0.07 -4.77 -21.77
CA GLN A 3 -0.95 -3.84 -22.46
C GLN A 3 -2.40 -4.19 -22.14
N ALA A 4 -3.20 -3.18 -21.85
CA ALA A 4 -4.64 -3.29 -21.66
C ALA A 4 -5.34 -2.23 -22.52
N MET A 5 -6.41 -2.62 -23.19
CA MET A 5 -7.31 -1.69 -23.86
C MET A 5 -8.45 -1.37 -22.89
N VAL A 6 -8.69 -0.09 -22.66
CA VAL A 6 -9.67 0.39 -21.68
C VAL A 6 -10.49 1.49 -22.32
N ASP A 7 -11.81 1.37 -22.23
CA ASP A 7 -12.73 2.43 -22.60
C ASP A 7 -12.82 3.41 -21.43
N ILE A 8 -12.56 4.68 -21.71
CA ILE A 8 -12.67 5.78 -20.73
C ILE A 8 -13.60 6.86 -21.28
N GLY A 9 -14.30 7.55 -20.39
CA GLY A 9 -15.17 8.64 -20.78
C GLY A 9 -14.40 9.88 -21.24
N GLU A 10 -15.09 10.79 -21.91
CA GLU A 10 -14.48 12.05 -22.37
C GLU A 10 -13.93 12.90 -21.21
N HIS A 11 -14.59 12.85 -20.06
CA HIS A 11 -14.18 13.62 -18.90
C HIS A 11 -12.84 13.11 -18.35
N GLU A 12 -12.73 11.79 -18.19
CA GLU A 12 -11.53 11.10 -17.72
C GLU A 12 -10.36 11.33 -18.68
N ASP A 13 -10.61 11.31 -19.99
CA ASP A 13 -9.59 11.60 -21.01
C ASP A 13 -9.03 13.03 -20.91
N ARG A 14 -9.90 14.01 -20.62
CA ARG A 14 -9.47 15.40 -20.38
C ARG A 14 -8.63 15.50 -19.11
N ILE A 15 -9.03 14.82 -18.04
CA ILE A 15 -8.24 14.76 -16.80
C ILE A 15 -6.85 14.18 -17.07
N LEU A 16 -6.75 13.05 -17.78
CA LEU A 16 -5.47 12.44 -18.13
C LEU A 16 -4.59 13.37 -18.98
N THR A 17 -5.20 14.17 -19.86
CA THR A 17 -4.49 15.17 -20.65
C THR A 17 -3.88 16.27 -19.76
N ILE A 18 -4.62 16.74 -18.76
CA ILE A 18 -4.13 17.73 -17.78
C ILE A 18 -2.98 17.13 -16.95
N VAL A 19 -3.14 15.91 -16.43
CA VAL A 19 -2.11 15.20 -15.66
C VAL A 19 -0.84 15.02 -16.51
N LYS A 20 -0.99 14.54 -17.75
CA LYS A 20 0.12 14.39 -18.70
C LYS A 20 0.90 15.68 -18.86
N GLY A 21 0.20 16.80 -19.10
CA GLY A 21 0.81 18.12 -19.26
C GLY A 21 1.51 18.60 -17.99
N LYS A 22 0.85 18.48 -16.83
CA LYS A 22 1.36 18.95 -15.53
C LYS A 22 2.69 18.28 -15.14
N PHE A 23 2.83 16.99 -15.41
CA PHE A 23 4.03 16.22 -15.03
C PHE A 23 5.01 16.00 -16.20
N GLY A 24 4.75 16.60 -17.38
CA GLY A 24 5.64 16.51 -18.53
C GLY A 24 5.72 15.10 -19.15
N PHE A 25 4.67 14.29 -19.01
CA PHE A 25 4.66 12.92 -19.52
C PHE A 25 4.58 12.87 -21.05
N LYS A 26 5.22 11.86 -21.66
CA LYS A 26 5.30 11.73 -23.12
C LYS A 26 3.97 11.28 -23.71
N ASN A 27 3.29 10.34 -23.06
CA ASN A 27 2.04 9.76 -23.54
C ASN A 27 0.98 9.69 -22.41
N LYS A 28 -0.27 9.36 -22.77
CA LYS A 28 -1.37 9.22 -21.79
C LYS A 28 -1.24 7.97 -20.91
N SER A 29 -0.58 6.91 -21.39
CA SER A 29 -0.32 5.71 -20.60
C SER A 29 0.59 6.00 -19.40
N ASP A 30 1.59 6.86 -19.56
CA ASP A 30 2.43 7.34 -18.46
C ASP A 30 1.59 8.07 -17.39
N ALA A 31 0.61 8.88 -17.83
CA ALA A 31 -0.31 9.57 -16.93
C ALA A 31 -1.25 8.59 -16.20
N VAL A 32 -1.74 7.56 -16.89
CA VAL A 32 -2.54 6.48 -16.27
C VAL A 32 -1.74 5.76 -15.20
N ASN A 33 -0.50 5.34 -15.51
CA ASN A 33 0.37 4.67 -14.55
C ASN A 33 0.65 5.53 -13.32
N PHE A 34 0.83 6.85 -13.51
CA PHE A 34 1.01 7.78 -12.40
C PHE A 34 -0.24 7.91 -11.53
N VAL A 35 -1.44 7.97 -12.12
CA VAL A 35 -2.69 8.01 -11.34
C VAL A 35 -2.88 6.71 -10.56
N ILE A 36 -2.60 5.56 -11.17
CA ILE A 36 -2.68 4.25 -10.50
C ILE A 36 -1.72 4.19 -9.31
N SER A 37 -0.47 4.64 -9.45
CA SER A 37 0.49 4.59 -8.33
C SER A 37 0.11 5.53 -7.18
N ARG A 38 -0.51 6.67 -7.49
CA ARG A 38 -1.09 7.55 -6.47
C ARG A 38 -2.26 6.90 -5.75
N PHE A 39 -3.11 6.22 -6.50
CA PHE A 39 -4.25 5.50 -5.94
C PHE A 39 -3.82 4.28 -5.11
N GLU A 40 -2.77 3.57 -5.52
CA GLU A 40 -2.15 2.51 -4.72
C GLU A 40 -1.71 3.03 -3.35
N ALA A 41 -1.00 4.16 -3.31
CA ALA A 41 -0.55 4.75 -2.05
C ALA A 41 -1.69 5.17 -1.12
N GLU A 42 -2.88 5.47 -1.67
CA GLU A 42 -4.05 5.90 -0.90
C GLU A 42 -4.98 4.75 -0.51
N LEU A 43 -5.13 3.74 -1.36
CA LEU A 43 -6.12 2.66 -1.19
C LEU A 43 -5.49 1.34 -0.72
N LEU A 44 -4.28 1.01 -1.17
CA LEU A 44 -3.66 -0.26 -0.86
C LEU A 44 -2.85 -0.14 0.43
N GLU A 45 -3.12 -1.04 1.38
CA GLU A 45 -2.21 -1.21 2.51
C GLU A 45 -0.84 -1.60 1.96
N PRO A 46 0.26 -0.96 2.43
CA PRO A 46 1.59 -1.31 1.99
C PRO A 46 1.83 -2.79 2.29
N GLU A 47 2.49 -3.48 1.36
CA GLU A 47 2.85 -4.89 1.57
C GLU A 47 3.61 -5.05 2.88
N LEU A 48 3.28 -6.09 3.64
CA LEU A 48 4.01 -6.42 4.86
C LEU A 48 5.46 -6.72 4.49
N ARG A 49 6.39 -5.95 5.08
CA ARG A 49 7.82 -6.16 4.86
C ARG A 49 8.16 -7.64 5.13
N PRO A 50 8.95 -8.31 4.27
CA PRO A 50 9.23 -9.74 4.41
C PRO A 50 9.77 -10.14 5.79
N GLU A 51 10.58 -9.28 6.42
CA GLU A 51 11.09 -9.53 7.76
C GLU A 51 9.99 -9.58 8.83
N PHE A 52 8.93 -8.78 8.68
CA PHE A 52 7.80 -8.78 9.60
C PHE A 52 6.98 -10.05 9.43
N VAL A 53 6.72 -10.47 8.18
CA VAL A 53 6.03 -11.73 7.88
C VAL A 53 6.78 -12.91 8.50
N GLN A 54 8.11 -12.97 8.33
CA GLN A 54 8.93 -14.01 8.92
C GLN A 54 8.90 -13.99 10.45
N LYS A 55 8.91 -12.80 11.07
CA LYS A 55 8.80 -12.66 12.53
C LYS A 55 7.46 -13.22 13.04
N ILE A 56 6.35 -12.87 12.41
CA ILE A 56 5.01 -13.36 12.79
C ILE A 56 4.91 -14.87 12.60
N GLN A 57 5.36 -15.40 11.46
CA GLN A 57 5.39 -16.85 11.23
C GLN A 57 6.23 -17.61 12.27
N LYS A 58 7.34 -17.04 12.72
CA LYS A 58 8.15 -17.63 13.80
C LYS A 58 7.43 -17.59 15.14
N LEU A 59 6.71 -16.53 15.46
CA LEU A 59 5.92 -16.43 16.70
C LEU A 59 4.80 -17.46 16.73
N ASP A 60 4.09 -17.62 15.61
CA ASP A 60 3.01 -18.60 15.45
C ASP A 60 3.50 -20.05 15.59
N LYS A 61 4.57 -20.42 14.85
CA LYS A 61 5.18 -21.76 14.96
C LYS A 61 5.68 -22.07 16.35
N ASN A 62 6.30 -21.10 17.02
CA ASN A 62 6.88 -21.31 18.35
C ASN A 62 5.86 -21.13 19.48
N LYS A 63 4.60 -20.77 19.17
CA LYS A 63 3.53 -20.45 20.11
C LYS A 63 3.97 -19.58 21.30
N LYS A 64 4.91 -18.67 21.06
CA LYS A 64 5.42 -17.74 22.08
C LYS A 64 4.44 -16.58 22.25
N PHE A 65 3.28 -16.90 22.81
CA PHE A 65 2.26 -15.92 23.14
C PHE A 65 2.22 -15.72 24.65
N THR A 66 2.37 -14.48 25.10
CA THR A 66 2.17 -14.10 26.49
C THR A 66 0.72 -13.63 26.65
N SER A 67 -0.01 -14.23 27.59
CA SER A 67 -1.36 -13.80 27.93
C SER A 67 -1.32 -12.78 29.07
N TYR A 68 -2.02 -11.67 28.92
CA TYR A 68 -2.18 -10.67 29.97
C TYR A 68 -3.63 -10.63 30.43
N LYS A 69 -3.84 -10.49 31.75
CA LYS A 69 -5.19 -10.41 32.32
C LYS A 69 -5.80 -9.02 32.14
N THR A 70 -4.96 -7.99 32.10
CA THR A 70 -5.40 -6.60 31.95
C THR A 70 -4.52 -5.86 30.95
N LEU A 71 -5.08 -4.81 30.33
CA LEU A 71 -4.32 -3.92 29.46
C LEU A 71 -3.18 -3.21 30.21
N SER A 72 -3.35 -2.96 31.51
CA SER A 72 -2.34 -2.36 32.37
C SER A 72 -1.10 -3.23 32.52
N ASP A 73 -1.27 -4.56 32.61
CA ASP A 73 -0.15 -5.50 32.70
C ASP A 73 0.66 -5.53 31.39
N LEU A 74 -0.03 -5.48 30.25
CA LEU A 74 0.61 -5.38 28.93
C LEU A 74 1.41 -4.07 28.79
N ARG A 75 0.83 -2.93 29.18
CA ARG A 75 1.49 -1.62 29.07
C ARG A 75 2.78 -1.54 29.89
N LYS A 76 2.80 -2.10 31.09
CA LYS A 76 4.02 -2.15 31.93
C LYS A 76 5.19 -2.85 31.26
N GLU A 77 4.93 -3.90 30.48
CA GLU A 77 5.99 -4.63 29.77
C GLU A 77 6.48 -3.87 28.53
N ILE A 78 5.57 -3.26 27.76
CA ILE A 78 5.92 -2.56 26.51
C ILE A 78 6.57 -1.19 26.78
N GLU A 79 6.13 -0.46 27.81
CA GLU A 79 6.61 0.90 28.11
C GLU A 79 7.93 0.91 28.89
N HIS A 80 8.38 -0.25 29.39
CA HIS A 80 9.66 -0.42 30.10
C HIS A 80 10.66 -1.34 29.37
N ALA A 81 10.36 -1.75 28.14
CA ALA A 81 11.24 -2.56 27.26
C ALA A 81 12.02 -1.70 26.26
#